data_AF-A0A1I4Z9U0-F1
#
_entry.id   AF-A0A1I4Z9U0-F1
#
_cell.length_a   1.000
_cell.length_b   1.000
_cell.length_c   1.000
_cell.angle_alpha   90.00
_cell.angle_beta   90.00
_cell.angle_gamma   90.00
#
_symmetry.space_group_name_H-M   'P 1'
#
loop_
_entity.id
_entity.type
_entity.pdbx_description
1 polymer ?
#
loop_
_entity_poly.entity_id
_entity_poly.type
_entity_poly.pdbx_seq_one_letter_code
_entity_poly.pdbx_strand_id
1 'polypeptide(L)'
;MLNISPFFDRQYKVYSENVKSRNKLHYLIGLYVRWKQHFKYERAVRIARKHGAKVGEGVIMPLSLARCANSNLTIGNHVSIQTDKIDLRAPVTIGSHVIIGSETEIITNSHNY
;
A
#
# COMPACT_ATOMS: atom_id res chain seq x y z
N MET A 1 -32.36 24.58 -8.97
CA MET A 1 -32.50 23.29 -8.27
C MET A 1 -32.15 22.19 -9.25
N LEU A 2 -31.04 21.47 -9.04
CA LEU A 2 -30.68 20.34 -9.90
C LEU A 2 -31.71 19.22 -9.67
N ASN A 3 -32.47 18.88 -10.71
CA ASN A 3 -33.40 17.76 -10.70
C ASN A 3 -32.57 16.46 -10.69
N ILE A 4 -32.22 16.00 -9.49
CA ILE A 4 -31.58 14.69 -9.30
C ILE A 4 -32.59 13.65 -9.76
N SER A 5 -32.20 12.77 -10.69
CA SER A 5 -33.12 11.77 -11.20
C SER A 5 -33.65 10.91 -10.04
N PRO A 6 -34.93 10.51 -10.07
CA PRO A 6 -35.53 9.71 -8.99
C PRO A 6 -34.81 8.37 -8.75
N PHE A 7 -33.99 7.93 -9.70
CA PHE A 7 -33.09 6.78 -9.57
C PHE A 7 -31.93 7.05 -8.59
N PHE A 8 -31.24 8.19 -8.73
CA PHE A 8 -30.11 8.54 -7.86
C PHE A 8 -30.57 8.81 -6.42
N ASP A 9 -31.74 9.44 -6.26
CA ASP A 9 -32.30 9.74 -4.94
C ASP A 9 -32.66 8.44 -4.17
N ARG A 10 -33.20 7.44 -4.89
CA ARG A 10 -33.43 6.09 -4.34
C ARG A 10 -32.12 5.41 -3.93
N GLN A 11 -31.08 5.47 -4.76
CA GLN A 11 -29.78 4.87 -4.41
C GLN A 11 -29.16 5.50 -3.17
N TYR A 12 -29.18 6.83 -3.08
CA TYR A 12 -28.68 7.56 -1.92
C TYR A 12 -29.45 7.20 -0.65
N LYS A 13 -30.78 7.12 -0.75
CA LYS A 13 -31.64 6.75 0.39
C LYS A 13 -31.33 5.34 0.90
N VAL A 14 -31.25 4.35 0.00
CA VAL A 14 -30.86 2.97 0.33
C VAL A 14 -29.46 2.90 0.95
N TYR A 15 -28.49 3.61 0.38
CA TYR A 15 -27.14 3.70 0.96
C TYR A 15 -27.17 4.31 2.36
N SER A 16 -27.88 5.42 2.54
CA SER A 16 -27.95 6.14 3.81
C SER A 16 -28.62 5.33 4.91
N GLU A 17 -29.70 4.61 4.59
CA GLU A 17 -30.39 3.71 5.51
C GLU A 17 -29.49 2.53 5.88
N ASN A 18 -28.75 1.96 4.93
CA ASN A 18 -27.75 0.92 5.17
C ASN A 18 -26.57 1.40 6.01
N VAL A 19 -26.19 2.68 5.94
CA VAL A 19 -25.14 3.24 6.80
C VAL A 19 -25.67 3.47 8.22
N LYS A 20 -26.89 3.99 8.35
CA LYS A 20 -27.53 4.27 9.65
C LYS A 20 -27.93 3.00 10.41
N SER A 21 -28.32 1.94 9.71
CA SER A 21 -28.73 0.66 10.31
C SER A 21 -27.55 -0.24 10.72
N ARG A 22 -26.31 0.15 10.38
CA ARG A 22 -25.11 -0.64 10.74
C ARG A 22 -24.91 -0.69 12.24
N ASN A 23 -24.96 -1.90 12.77
CA ASN A 23 -24.57 -2.18 14.14
C ASN A 23 -23.06 -1.92 14.35
N LYS A 24 -22.67 -1.49 15.55
CA LYS A 24 -21.28 -1.27 15.98
C LYS A 24 -20.37 -2.48 15.71
N LEU A 25 -20.92 -3.68 15.66
CA LEU A 25 -20.19 -4.90 15.30
C LEU A 25 -19.51 -4.80 13.93
N HIS A 26 -20.15 -4.22 12.91
CA HIS A 26 -19.55 -4.07 11.59
C HIS A 26 -18.33 -3.15 11.61
N TYR A 27 -18.37 -2.11 12.45
CA TYR A 27 -17.21 -1.25 12.69
C TYR A 27 -16.05 -2.02 13.33
N LEU A 28 -16.34 -2.86 14.34
CA LEU A 28 -15.32 -3.68 15.00
C LEU A 28 -14.68 -4.69 14.04
N ILE A 29 -15.47 -5.32 13.17
CA ILE A 29 -14.95 -6.22 12.12
C ILE A 29 -14.03 -5.44 11.18
N GLY A 30 -14.45 -4.26 10.71
CA GLY A 30 -13.63 -3.41 9.85
C GLY A 30 -12.34 -2.91 10.53
N LEU A 31 -12.40 -2.64 11.84
CA LEU A 31 -11.23 -2.27 12.64
C LEU A 31 -10.22 -3.44 12.72
N TYR A 32 -10.71 -4.65 12.99
CA TYR A 32 -9.88 -5.86 13.07
C TYR A 32 -9.12 -6.12 11.76
N VAL A 33 -9.81 -6.03 10.61
CA VAL A 33 -9.18 -6.21 9.29
C VAL A 33 -8.08 -5.18 9.04
N ARG A 34 -8.31 -3.91 9.38
CA ARG A 34 -7.31 -2.84 9.26
C ARG A 34 -6.09 -3.07 10.15
N TRP A 35 -6.29 -3.50 11.39
CA TRP A 35 -5.17 -3.84 12.29
C TRP A 35 -4.36 -5.02 11.78
N LYS A 36 -5.00 -6.09 11.31
CA LYS A 36 -4.31 -7.23 10.70
C LYS A 36 -3.43 -6.79 9.53
N GLN A 37 -3.94 -5.91 8.69
CA GLN A 37 -3.19 -5.37 7.55
C GLN A 37 -2.06 -4.44 7.99
N HIS A 38 -2.27 -3.59 8.99
CA HIS A 38 -1.25 -2.73 9.56
C HIS A 38 -0.05 -3.54 10.08
N PHE A 39 -0.29 -4.57 10.91
CA PHE A 39 0.78 -5.43 11.42
C PHE A 39 1.52 -6.20 10.31
N LYS A 40 0.83 -6.58 9.22
CA LYS A 40 1.46 -7.20 8.05
C LYS A 40 2.50 -6.26 7.42
N TYR A 41 2.14 -4.99 7.22
CA TYR A 41 3.04 -4.02 6.59
C TYR A 41 4.19 -3.61 7.51
N GLU A 42 3.94 -3.41 8.80
CA GLU A 42 5.02 -3.16 9.75
C GLU A 42 6.04 -4.30 9.78
N ARG A 43 5.56 -5.55 9.75
CA ARG A 43 6.44 -6.72 9.70
C ARG A 43 7.30 -6.70 8.43
N ALA A 44 6.73 -6.36 7.27
CA ALA A 44 7.47 -6.25 6.03
C ALA A 44 8.57 -5.18 6.13
N VAL A 45 8.25 -3.98 6.64
CA VAL A 45 9.22 -2.90 6.86
C VAL A 45 10.34 -3.34 7.80
N ARG A 46 10.02 -4.02 8.91
CA ARG A 46 11.02 -4.56 9.84
C ARG A 46 11.96 -5.56 9.16
N ILE A 47 11.43 -6.42 8.31
CA ILE A 47 12.22 -7.40 7.55
C ILE A 47 13.14 -6.68 6.56
N ALA A 48 12.64 -5.71 5.80
CA ALA A 48 13.46 -4.95 4.84
C ALA A 48 14.62 -4.23 5.54
N ARG A 49 14.35 -3.56 6.67
CA ARG A 49 15.37 -2.91 7.49
C ARG A 49 16.40 -3.91 8.03
N LYS A 50 15.96 -5.10 8.44
CA LYS A 50 16.86 -6.18 8.90
C LYS A 50 17.82 -6.65 7.79
N HIS A 51 17.40 -6.59 6.52
CA HIS A 51 18.27 -6.92 5.38
C HIS A 51 19.15 -5.75 4.92
N GLY A 52 19.12 -4.60 5.60
CA GLY A 52 20.00 -3.46 5.35
C GLY A 52 19.37 -2.31 4.55
N ALA A 53 18.11 -2.43 4.12
CA ALA A 53 17.42 -1.35 3.43
C ALA A 53 17.11 -0.17 4.37
N LYS A 54 17.22 1.06 3.84
CA LYS A 54 16.83 2.28 4.56
C LYS A 54 15.37 2.60 4.23
N VAL A 55 14.46 2.35 5.17
CA VAL A 55 13.01 2.49 4.92
C VAL A 55 12.40 3.50 5.89
N GLY A 56 11.76 4.54 5.36
CA GLY A 56 11.07 5.60 6.11
C GLY A 56 9.80 5.14 6.84
N GLU A 57 9.09 6.10 7.42
CA GLU A 57 7.82 5.89 8.11
C GLU A 57 6.65 5.73 7.13
N GLY A 58 5.60 5.00 7.53
CA GLY A 58 4.36 4.92 6.75
C GLY A 58 4.52 4.19 5.42
N VAL A 59 5.58 3.38 5.27
CA VAL A 59 5.83 2.60 4.05
C VAL A 59 5.00 1.33 4.05
N ILE A 60 4.32 1.10 2.93
CA ILE A 60 3.56 -0.10 2.63
C ILE A 60 4.31 -0.81 1.49
N MET A 61 4.73 -2.05 1.72
CA MET A 61 5.41 -2.87 0.71
C MET A 61 4.99 -4.35 0.82
N PRO A 62 5.07 -5.13 -0.28
CA PRO A 62 4.83 -6.55 -0.20
C PRO A 62 5.95 -7.26 0.57
N LEU A 63 5.61 -8.38 1.20
CA LEU A 63 6.57 -9.18 1.94
C LEU A 63 7.67 -9.75 1.03
N SER A 64 7.36 -10.00 -0.25
CA SER A 64 8.34 -10.48 -1.23
C SER A 64 9.43 -9.45 -1.50
N LEU A 65 9.07 -8.18 -1.74
CA LEU A 65 10.04 -7.08 -1.84
C LEU A 65 10.87 -6.94 -0.56
N ALA A 66 10.22 -7.03 0.61
CA ALA A 66 10.93 -6.93 1.89
C ALA A 66 11.96 -8.06 2.11
N ARG A 67 11.75 -9.24 1.52
CA ARG A 67 12.68 -10.39 1.62
C ARG A 67 13.88 -10.27 0.70
N CYS A 68 13.75 -9.65 -0.47
CA CYS A 68 14.86 -9.41 -1.39
C CYS A 68 15.55 -8.05 -1.17
N ALA A 69 14.97 -7.18 -0.33
CA ALA A 69 15.56 -5.91 0.08
C ALA A 69 17.00 -6.09 0.60
N ASN A 70 17.86 -5.13 0.32
CA ASN A 70 19.26 -5.11 0.76
C ASN A 70 19.73 -3.66 0.95
N SER A 71 21.03 -3.44 1.20
CA SER A 71 21.60 -2.10 1.42
C SER A 71 21.50 -1.14 0.23
N ASN A 72 21.18 -1.63 -0.96
CA ASN A 72 20.97 -0.79 -2.14
C ASN A 72 19.60 -0.12 -2.17
N LEU A 73 18.65 -0.56 -1.34
CA LEU A 73 17.29 -0.01 -1.32
C LEU A 73 17.15 1.12 -0.28
N THR A 74 16.81 2.32 -0.75
CA THR A 74 16.42 3.46 0.09
C THR A 74 15.00 3.91 -0.27
N ILE A 75 14.12 4.03 0.73
CA ILE A 75 12.72 4.43 0.58
C ILE A 75 12.42 5.57 1.57
N GLY A 76 11.84 6.66 1.08
CA GLY A 76 11.36 7.79 1.86
C GLY A 76 10.11 7.49 2.71
N ASN A 77 9.44 8.54 3.18
CA ASN A 77 8.25 8.43 4.02
C ASN A 77 6.97 8.34 3.18
N HIS A 78 5.95 7.67 3.72
CA HIS A 78 4.61 7.56 3.14
C HIS A 78 4.62 7.04 1.70
N VAL A 79 5.28 5.90 1.48
CA VAL A 79 5.40 5.26 0.17
C VAL A 79 4.51 4.02 0.10
N SER A 80 3.81 3.83 -1.01
CA SER A 80 3.04 2.62 -1.29
C SER A 80 3.64 1.86 -2.47
N ILE A 81 4.14 0.64 -2.22
CA ILE A 81 4.70 -0.24 -3.23
C ILE A 81 3.84 -1.50 -3.30
N GLN A 82 3.44 -1.87 -4.50
CA GLN A 82 2.59 -3.05 -4.75
C GLN A 82 3.29 -4.13 -5.59
N THR A 83 4.55 -3.91 -5.98
CA THR A 83 5.38 -4.84 -6.78
C THR A 83 6.64 -5.26 -6.01
N ASP A 84 7.19 -6.41 -6.35
CA ASP A 84 8.52 -6.86 -5.94
C ASP A 84 9.54 -6.92 -7.10
N LYS A 85 9.11 -6.54 -8.31
CA LYS A 85 9.94 -6.47 -9.52
C LYS A 85 10.82 -5.21 -9.51
N ILE A 86 11.55 -4.97 -8.43
CA ILE A 86 12.53 -3.89 -8.32
C ILE A 86 13.90 -4.56 -8.23
N ASP A 87 14.74 -4.36 -9.25
CA ASP A 87 16.10 -4.84 -9.27
C ASP A 87 16.94 -4.06 -8.25
N LEU A 88 17.53 -4.78 -7.30
CA LEU A 88 18.34 -4.22 -6.21
C LEU A 88 19.82 -4.59 -6.34
N ARG A 89 20.27 -5.00 -7.53
CA ARG A 89 21.69 -5.24 -7.82
C ARG A 89 22.50 -3.94 -7.82
N ALA A 90 21.90 -2.82 -8.20
CA ALA A 90 22.47 -1.48 -8.05
C ALA A 90 21.62 -0.61 -7.10
N PRO A 91 22.14 0.55 -6.63
CA PRO A 91 21.41 1.45 -5.74
C PRO A 91 20.09 1.95 -6.33
N VAL A 92 19.02 1.83 -5.56
CA VAL A 92 17.68 2.35 -5.87
C VAL A 92 17.21 3.27 -4.74
N THR A 93 16.85 4.50 -5.10
CA THR A 93 16.29 5.47 -4.16
C THR A 93 14.88 5.85 -4.59
N ILE A 94 13.91 5.60 -3.71
CA ILE A 94 12.50 5.98 -3.85
C ILE A 94 12.23 7.14 -2.89
N GLY A 95 11.74 8.26 -3.42
CA GLY A 95 11.39 9.45 -2.64
C GLY A 95 10.19 9.25 -1.70
N SER A 96 9.81 10.31 -0.99
CA SER A 96 8.61 10.30 -0.12
C SER A 96 7.33 10.55 -0.94
N HIS A 97 6.18 10.07 -0.45
CA HIS A 97 4.86 10.24 -1.10
C HIS A 97 4.76 9.62 -2.51
N VAL A 98 5.49 8.52 -2.73
CA VAL A 98 5.51 7.79 -4.01
C VAL A 98 4.55 6.61 -3.96
N ILE A 99 3.88 6.35 -5.09
CA ILE A 99 3.06 5.15 -5.30
C ILE A 99 3.64 4.38 -6.48
N ILE A 100 3.94 3.10 -6.28
CA ILE A 100 4.36 2.15 -7.31
C ILE A 100 3.29 1.08 -7.40
N GLY A 101 2.60 1.06 -8.54
CA GLY A 101 1.49 0.14 -8.80
C GLY A 101 1.92 -1.31 -8.95
N SER A 102 0.93 -2.21 -8.95
CA SER A 102 1.12 -3.60 -9.36
C SER A 102 1.65 -3.68 -10.79
N GLU A 103 2.40 -4.73 -11.10
CA GLU A 103 3.00 -4.98 -12.43
C GLU A 103 4.01 -3.93 -12.93
N THR A 104 4.43 -3.00 -12.07
CA THR A 104 5.58 -2.14 -12.38
C THR A 104 6.87 -2.92 -12.19
N GLU A 105 7.80 -2.77 -13.12
CA GLU A 105 9.14 -3.33 -13.07
C GLU A 105 10.19 -2.22 -13.18
N ILE A 106 11.19 -2.25 -12.31
CA ILE A 106 12.31 -1.30 -12.29
C ILE A 106 13.59 -2.13 -12.41
N ILE A 107 14.34 -1.93 -13.49
CA ILE A 107 15.59 -2.64 -13.77
C ILE A 107 16.74 -1.66 -13.67
N THR A 108 17.81 -2.02 -12.96
CA THR A 108 18.98 -1.15 -12.77
C THR A 108 20.17 -1.53 -13.64
N ASN A 109 20.15 -2.72 -14.24
CA ASN A 109 21.26 -3.25 -15.02
C ASN A 109 20.85 -3.45 -16.49
N SER A 110 21.78 -3.19 -17.40
CA SER A 110 21.65 -3.49 -18.83
C SER A 110 22.78 -4.42 -19.29
N HIS A 111 22.67 -4.92 -20.52
CA HIS A 111 23.75 -5.65 -21.21
C HIS A 111 24.32 -4.74 -22.31
N ASN A 112 25.64 -4.72 -22.46
CA ASN A 112 26.28 -4.19 -23.65
C ASN A 112 26.42 -5.36 -24.64
N TYR A 113 25.74 -5.26 -25.78
CA TYR A 113 25.89 -6.16 -26.92
C TYR A 113 26.94 -5.61 -27.88
#